data_AF-A0AAU3Y176-F1
#
_entry.id   AF-A0AAU3Y176-F1
#
_cell.length_a   1.000
_cell.length_b   1.000
_cell.length_c   1.000
_cell.angle_alpha   90.00
_cell.angle_beta   90.00
_cell.angle_gamma   90.00
#
_symmetry.space_group_name_H-M   'P 1'
#
loop_
_entity.id
_entity.type
_entity.pdbx_description
1 polymer ?
#
loop_
_entity_poly.entity_id
_entity_poly.type
_entity_poly.pdbx_seq_one_letter_code
_entity_poly.pdbx_strand_id
1 'polypeptide(L)'
;MKNLIAALHELHLRAGRPTLSDLAKSLEGSVSRSRLHDAFTSGRLPRWEVVDALVETLGSRARGTTPEQELDRFHTLWQSAVSDGGSPEPESAPQAAPVRFSSLPRPRTPGVDEAARRREASEAGDSLYMPHALFERIRGRPWMERIEDGYLSFLTGDFRPPKPKGQLPTENMTVVFTRLDPRLRVAVADYAAEQARDLGWTPTPKQVAVAWLVNAYPPSAGKPAIAS
;
A
#
# COMPACT_ATOMS: atom_id res chain seq x y z
N MET A 1 3.80 -19.62 -14.39
CA MET A 1 2.59 -18.88 -14.88
C MET A 1 1.26 -19.67 -14.86
N LYS A 2 1.15 -20.86 -15.48
CA LYS A 2 -0.13 -21.61 -15.57
C LYS A 2 -0.81 -21.84 -14.20
N ASN A 3 -0.01 -22.04 -13.15
CA ASN A 3 -0.48 -22.23 -11.78
C ASN A 3 -1.23 -21.02 -11.23
N LEU A 4 -0.81 -19.79 -11.56
CA LEU A 4 -1.48 -18.57 -11.12
C LEU A 4 -2.88 -18.45 -11.73
N ILE A 5 -3.00 -18.66 -13.04
CA ILE A 5 -4.29 -18.59 -13.75
C ILE A 5 -5.22 -19.71 -13.28
N ALA A 6 -4.71 -20.93 -13.09
CA ALA A 6 -5.48 -22.03 -12.54
C ALA A 6 -6.01 -21.72 -11.14
N ALA A 7 -5.18 -21.14 -10.26
CA ALA A 7 -5.59 -20.72 -8.94
C ALA A 7 -6.63 -19.58 -8.99
N LEU A 8 -6.48 -18.58 -9.88
CA LEU A 8 -7.47 -17.52 -10.05
C LEU A 8 -8.83 -18.08 -10.48
N HIS A 9 -8.85 -19.04 -11.41
CA HIS A 9 -10.08 -19.73 -11.80
C HIS A 9 -10.69 -20.53 -10.64
N GLU A 10 -9.88 -21.23 -9.86
CA GLU A 10 -10.35 -21.96 -8.67
C GLU A 10 -10.99 -21.01 -7.64
N LEU A 11 -10.34 -19.88 -7.35
CA LEU A 11 -10.87 -18.86 -6.45
C LEU A 11 -12.17 -18.24 -6.99
N HIS A 12 -12.23 -17.99 -8.30
CA HIS A 12 -13.44 -17.50 -8.98
C HIS A 12 -14.62 -18.47 -8.87
N LEU A 13 -14.36 -19.78 -9.00
CA LEU A 13 -15.36 -20.83 -8.77
C LEU A 13 -15.85 -20.83 -7.32
N ARG A 14 -14.92 -20.77 -6.35
CA ARG A 14 -15.24 -20.73 -4.90
C ARG A 14 -16.04 -19.49 -4.51
N ALA A 15 -15.82 -18.37 -5.19
CA ALA A 15 -16.53 -17.10 -5.00
C ALA A 15 -17.94 -17.09 -5.64
N GLY A 16 -18.42 -18.20 -6.21
CA GLY A 16 -19.74 -18.29 -6.82
C GLY A 16 -19.81 -17.77 -8.26
N ARG A 17 -18.67 -17.71 -8.96
CA ARG A 17 -18.57 -17.29 -10.38
C ARG A 17 -19.14 -15.89 -10.66
N PRO A 18 -18.71 -14.84 -9.94
CA PRO A 18 -19.17 -13.48 -10.22
C PRO A 18 -18.84 -13.08 -11.66
N THR A 19 -19.72 -12.32 -12.31
CA THR A 19 -19.44 -11.88 -13.68
C THR A 19 -18.32 -10.84 -13.69
N LEU A 20 -17.63 -10.66 -14.82
CA LEU A 20 -16.64 -9.59 -14.96
C LEU A 20 -17.25 -8.20 -14.72
N SER A 21 -18.55 -8.02 -15.00
CA SER A 21 -19.28 -6.80 -14.68
C SER A 21 -19.36 -6.56 -13.17
N ASP A 22 -19.63 -7.61 -12.40
CA ASP A 22 -19.78 -7.53 -10.95
C ASP A 22 -18.44 -7.26 -10.28
N LEU A 23 -17.37 -7.88 -10.80
CA LEU A 23 -16.00 -7.62 -10.34
C LEU A 23 -15.59 -6.17 -10.60
N ALA A 24 -15.79 -5.67 -11.83
CA ALA A 24 -15.48 -4.27 -12.18
C ALA A 24 -16.24 -3.27 -11.30
N LYS A 25 -17.52 -3.56 -10.97
CA LYS A 25 -18.32 -2.74 -10.05
C LYS A 25 -17.77 -2.77 -8.62
N SER A 26 -17.35 -3.93 -8.15
CA SER A 26 -16.83 -4.10 -6.77
C SER A 26 -15.47 -3.45 -6.58
N LEU A 27 -14.70 -3.33 -7.67
CA LEU A 27 -13.40 -2.68 -7.70
C LEU A 27 -13.48 -1.16 -7.93
N GLU A 28 -14.70 -0.60 -7.97
CA GLU A 28 -14.97 0.83 -8.13
C GLU A 28 -14.22 1.49 -9.30
N GLY A 29 -13.94 0.74 -10.37
CA GLY A 29 -13.26 1.24 -11.56
C GLY A 29 -11.72 1.31 -11.46
N SER A 30 -11.11 0.82 -10.38
CA SER A 30 -9.65 0.71 -10.26
C SER A 30 -9.02 -0.20 -11.33
N VAL A 31 -9.77 -1.22 -11.79
CA VAL A 31 -9.36 -2.13 -12.85
C VAL A 31 -10.41 -2.14 -13.98
N SER A 32 -9.97 -1.88 -15.21
CA SER A 32 -10.86 -1.92 -16.37
C SER A 32 -11.33 -3.34 -16.68
N ARG A 33 -12.53 -3.46 -17.27
CA ARG A 33 -13.10 -4.76 -17.66
C ARG A 33 -12.17 -5.56 -18.59
N SER A 34 -11.51 -4.88 -19.52
CA SER A 34 -10.54 -5.52 -20.42
C SER A 34 -9.34 -6.08 -19.65
N ARG A 35 -8.78 -5.32 -18.70
CA ARG A 35 -7.70 -5.82 -17.83
C ARG A 35 -8.13 -7.02 -16.98
N LEU A 36 -9.36 -7.01 -16.47
CA LEU A 36 -9.91 -8.16 -15.74
C LEU A 36 -10.01 -9.37 -16.66
N HIS A 37 -10.53 -9.21 -17.86
CA HIS A 37 -10.59 -10.28 -18.85
C HIS A 37 -9.18 -10.84 -19.15
N ASP A 38 -8.21 -9.95 -19.40
CA ASP A 38 -6.83 -10.33 -19.69
C ASP A 38 -6.16 -11.07 -18.54
N ALA A 39 -6.49 -10.75 -17.27
CA ALA A 39 -5.97 -11.47 -16.12
C ALA A 39 -6.41 -12.95 -16.08
N PHE A 40 -7.58 -13.29 -16.64
CA PHE A 40 -8.09 -14.67 -16.70
C PHE A 40 -7.71 -15.41 -17.99
N THR A 41 -7.60 -14.71 -19.12
CA THR A 41 -7.46 -15.34 -20.43
C THR A 41 -6.10 -15.16 -21.07
N SER A 42 -5.33 -14.13 -20.70
CA SER A 42 -4.10 -13.81 -21.41
C SER A 42 -2.96 -14.75 -21.01
N GLY A 43 -2.06 -14.99 -21.98
CA GLY A 43 -0.75 -15.61 -21.72
C GLY A 43 0.27 -14.63 -21.14
N ARG A 44 -0.14 -13.43 -20.72
CA ARG A 44 0.72 -12.41 -20.09
C ARG A 44 0.54 -12.39 -18.58
N LEU A 45 1.63 -12.10 -17.86
CA LEU A 45 1.58 -12.05 -16.41
C LEU A 45 0.84 -10.76 -15.96
N PRO A 46 -0.33 -10.87 -15.29
CA PRO A 46 -1.00 -9.70 -14.76
C PRO A 46 -0.13 -8.99 -13.72
N ARG A 47 -0.26 -7.67 -13.61
CA ARG A 47 0.44 -6.90 -12.59
C ARG A 47 -0.05 -7.31 -11.19
N TRP A 48 0.82 -7.21 -10.19
CA TRP A 48 0.49 -7.61 -8.82
C TRP A 48 -0.73 -6.86 -8.29
N GLU A 49 -0.87 -5.56 -8.59
CA GLU A 49 -2.00 -4.75 -8.11
C GLU A 49 -3.36 -5.27 -8.62
N VAL A 50 -3.38 -5.83 -9.84
CA VAL A 50 -4.59 -6.44 -10.41
C VAL A 50 -4.89 -7.77 -9.73
N VAL A 51 -3.85 -8.57 -9.44
CA VAL A 51 -4.00 -9.85 -8.73
C VAL A 51 -4.46 -9.63 -7.29
N ASP A 52 -3.84 -8.70 -6.58
CA ASP A 52 -4.18 -8.28 -5.21
C ASP A 52 -5.67 -7.91 -5.12
N ALA A 53 -6.10 -6.96 -5.95
CA ALA A 53 -7.48 -6.49 -5.98
C ALA A 53 -8.49 -7.62 -6.32
N LEU A 54 -8.14 -8.50 -7.26
CA LEU A 54 -8.97 -9.66 -7.61
C LEU A 54 -9.08 -10.66 -6.46
N VAL A 55 -7.94 -11.00 -5.83
CA VAL A 55 -7.87 -11.99 -4.75
C VAL A 55 -8.60 -11.49 -3.52
N GLU A 56 -8.48 -10.21 -3.19
CA GLU A 56 -9.24 -9.60 -2.11
C GLU A 56 -10.76 -9.66 -2.36
N THR A 57 -11.17 -9.24 -3.56
CA THR A 57 -12.60 -9.21 -3.93
C THR A 57 -13.21 -10.61 -3.98
N LEU A 58 -12.49 -11.58 -4.56
CA LEU A 58 -12.96 -12.96 -4.67
C LEU A 58 -12.84 -13.72 -3.35
N GLY A 59 -11.76 -13.51 -2.60
CA GLY A 59 -11.51 -14.09 -1.28
C GLY A 59 -12.58 -13.70 -0.27
N SER A 60 -13.05 -12.44 -0.31
CA SER A 60 -14.15 -11.95 0.54
C SER A 60 -15.50 -12.64 0.24
N ARG A 61 -15.63 -13.26 -0.94
CA ARG A 61 -16.85 -13.98 -1.36
C ARG A 61 -16.73 -15.49 -1.25
N ALA A 62 -15.52 -16.01 -1.28
CA ALA A 62 -15.24 -17.44 -1.22
C ALA A 62 -15.53 -17.98 0.18
N ARG A 63 -16.21 -19.13 0.26
CA ARG A 63 -16.46 -19.80 1.53
C ARG A 63 -15.22 -20.58 1.98
N GLY A 64 -14.94 -20.56 3.28
CA GLY A 64 -13.90 -21.40 3.90
C GLY A 64 -12.47 -20.89 3.72
N THR A 65 -12.30 -19.62 3.35
CA THR A 65 -10.99 -18.95 3.28
C THR A 65 -11.15 -17.48 3.67
N THR A 66 -10.05 -16.82 3.98
CA THR A 66 -10.00 -15.37 4.24
C THR A 66 -9.21 -14.68 3.11
N PRO A 67 -9.52 -13.40 2.79
CA PRO A 67 -8.77 -12.65 1.79
C PRO A 67 -7.25 -12.69 2.04
N GLU A 68 -6.82 -12.55 3.29
CA GLU A 68 -5.41 -12.49 3.69
C GLU A 68 -4.69 -13.81 3.40
N GLN A 69 -5.33 -14.94 3.71
CA GLN A 69 -4.77 -16.28 3.42
C GLN A 69 -4.61 -16.52 1.91
N GLU A 70 -5.57 -16.08 1.10
CA GLU A 70 -5.43 -16.20 -0.35
C GLU A 70 -4.36 -15.23 -0.87
N LEU A 71 -4.27 -14.00 -0.35
CA LEU A 71 -3.26 -13.03 -0.78
C LEU A 71 -1.83 -13.57 -0.64
N ASP A 72 -1.48 -14.17 0.50
CA ASP A 72 -0.15 -14.78 0.72
C ASP A 72 0.13 -15.92 -0.28
N ARG A 73 -0.87 -16.77 -0.54
CA ARG A 73 -0.78 -17.86 -1.51
C ARG A 73 -0.58 -17.32 -2.93
N PHE A 74 -1.37 -16.33 -3.33
CA PHE A 74 -1.31 -15.75 -4.68
C PHE A 74 -0.05 -14.93 -4.90
N HIS A 75 0.47 -14.26 -3.88
CA HIS A 75 1.74 -13.56 -3.94
C HIS A 75 2.89 -14.53 -4.24
N THR A 76 2.92 -15.67 -3.54
CA THR A 76 3.89 -16.73 -3.80
C THR A 76 3.79 -17.27 -5.24
N LEU A 77 2.58 -17.52 -5.73
CA LEU A 77 2.35 -17.99 -7.11
C LEU A 77 2.75 -16.94 -8.16
N TRP A 78 2.50 -15.66 -7.87
CA TRP A 78 2.86 -14.57 -8.75
C TRP A 78 4.39 -14.42 -8.83
N GLN A 79 5.10 -14.42 -7.69
CA GLN A 79 6.56 -14.38 -7.66
C GLN A 79 7.19 -15.55 -8.43
N SER A 80 6.68 -16.77 -8.23
CA SER A 80 7.13 -17.94 -8.99
C SER A 80 6.92 -17.73 -10.50
N ALA A 81 5.80 -17.13 -10.91
CA ALA A 81 5.55 -16.85 -12.32
C ALA A 81 6.46 -15.76 -12.90
N VAL A 82 6.89 -14.78 -12.09
CA VAL A 82 7.92 -13.80 -12.47
C VAL A 82 9.26 -14.51 -12.68
N SER A 83 9.65 -15.40 -11.76
CA SER A 83 10.90 -16.16 -11.85
C SER A 83 10.96 -17.12 -13.05
N ASP A 84 9.81 -17.65 -13.48
CA ASP A 84 9.68 -18.50 -14.67
C ASP A 84 9.81 -17.74 -16.02
N GLY A 85 10.22 -16.46 -15.99
CA GLY A 85 10.39 -15.63 -17.19
C GLY A 85 9.14 -14.86 -17.60
N GLY A 86 8.12 -14.79 -16.75
CA GLY A 86 6.98 -13.91 -16.94
C GLY A 86 7.36 -12.46 -16.64
N SER A 87 7.62 -11.66 -17.68
CA SER A 87 7.70 -10.21 -17.47
C SER A 87 6.29 -9.65 -17.23
N PRO A 88 6.06 -8.87 -16.16
CA PRO A 88 4.80 -8.15 -15.98
C PRO A 88 4.61 -7.19 -17.16
N GLU A 89 3.36 -7.03 -17.59
CA GLU A 89 3.04 -6.12 -18.68
C GLU A 89 3.56 -4.70 -18.36
N PRO A 90 4.43 -4.12 -19.21
CA PRO A 90 4.88 -2.75 -19.01
C PRO A 90 3.65 -1.85 -19.02
N GLU A 91 3.62 -0.92 -18.08
CA GLU A 91 2.58 0.08 -17.91
C GLU A 91 2.27 0.73 -19.26
N SER A 92 1.26 0.22 -19.96
CA SER A 92 0.73 0.88 -21.13
C SER A 92 0.17 2.19 -20.61
N ALA A 93 0.97 3.24 -20.79
CA ALA A 93 0.65 4.60 -20.44
C ALA A 93 -0.81 4.85 -20.83
N PRO A 94 -1.62 5.47 -19.96
CA PRO A 94 -3.03 5.66 -20.22
C PRO A 94 -3.18 6.20 -21.63
N GLN A 95 -3.74 5.36 -22.51
CA GLN A 95 -3.90 5.68 -23.92
C GLN A 95 -4.88 6.85 -23.93
N ALA A 96 -4.33 8.06 -23.94
CA ALA A 96 -5.08 9.29 -23.92
C ALA A 96 -5.93 9.27 -25.18
N ALA A 97 -7.20 8.91 -25.02
CA ALA A 97 -8.18 9.15 -26.04
C ALA A 97 -8.07 10.63 -26.44
N PRO A 98 -8.06 10.97 -27.74
CA PRO A 98 -8.01 12.35 -28.18
C PRO A 98 -9.33 13.05 -27.79
N VAL A 99 -9.38 13.54 -26.55
CA VAL A 99 -10.44 14.44 -26.09
C VAL A 99 -10.21 15.78 -26.77
N ARG A 100 -10.99 16.04 -27.82
CA ARG A 100 -11.20 17.39 -28.36
C ARG A 100 -11.91 18.22 -27.29
N PHE A 101 -11.14 18.93 -26.47
CA PHE A 101 -11.70 19.92 -25.55
C PHE A 101 -11.95 21.23 -26.29
N SER A 102 -13.21 21.48 -26.62
CA SER A 102 -13.70 22.82 -26.88
C SER A 102 -13.63 23.65 -25.60
N SER A 103 -13.07 24.85 -25.75
CA SER A 103 -12.90 25.95 -24.80
C SER A 103 -13.99 26.08 -23.73
N LEU A 104 -13.61 25.99 -22.45
CA LEU A 104 -14.37 26.49 -21.32
C LEU A 104 -13.47 27.35 -20.40
N PRO A 105 -14.04 28.33 -19.67
CA PRO A 105 -13.29 29.32 -18.90
C PRO A 105 -12.67 28.71 -17.63
N ARG A 106 -11.43 29.14 -17.32
CA ARG A 106 -10.66 28.75 -16.13
C ARG A 106 -11.39 29.13 -14.83
N PRO A 107 -11.67 28.18 -13.91
CA PRO A 107 -12.00 28.52 -12.53
C PRO A 107 -10.76 29.06 -11.79
N ARG A 108 -10.98 30.03 -10.89
CA ARG A 108 -9.96 30.62 -10.02
C ARG A 108 -9.38 29.54 -9.11
N THR A 109 -8.05 29.44 -9.04
CA THR A 109 -7.30 28.53 -8.18
C THR A 109 -7.55 28.80 -6.69
N PRO A 110 -7.88 27.79 -5.87
CA PRO A 110 -7.68 27.83 -4.43
C PRO A 110 -6.17 27.95 -4.12
N GLY A 111 -5.82 28.53 -2.97
CA GLY A 111 -4.45 28.86 -2.57
C GLY A 111 -3.47 27.70 -2.70
N VAL A 112 -2.23 28.05 -3.05
CA VAL A 112 -1.12 27.15 -3.42
C VAL A 112 -0.80 26.09 -2.33
N ASP A 113 -1.18 26.34 -1.08
CA ASP A 113 -0.99 25.41 0.04
C ASP A 113 -1.97 24.22 0.05
N GLU A 114 -3.19 24.38 -0.48
CA GLU A 114 -4.18 23.29 -0.47
C GLU A 114 -3.96 22.29 -1.61
N ALA A 115 -3.45 22.77 -2.75
CA ALA A 115 -3.10 21.93 -3.89
C ALA A 115 -1.87 21.05 -3.61
N ALA A 116 -0.90 21.55 -2.82
CA ALA A 116 0.23 20.74 -2.36
C ALA A 116 -0.24 19.64 -1.40
N ARG A 117 -1.10 19.98 -0.43
CA ARG A 117 -1.71 19.00 0.50
C ARG A 117 -2.54 17.93 -0.22
N ARG A 118 -3.32 18.33 -1.23
CA ARG A 118 -4.15 17.38 -2.02
C ARG A 118 -3.33 16.53 -2.99
N ARG A 119 -2.24 17.05 -3.56
CA ARG A 119 -1.36 16.25 -4.45
C ARG A 119 -0.53 15.23 -3.68
N GLU A 120 0.00 15.59 -2.50
CA GLU A 120 0.63 14.59 -1.61
C GLU A 120 -0.37 13.54 -1.10
N ALA A 121 -1.64 13.92 -0.91
CA ALA A 121 -2.69 12.98 -0.52
C ALA A 121 -3.12 12.02 -1.64
N SER A 122 -2.87 12.35 -2.91
CA SER A 122 -3.49 11.66 -4.05
C SER A 122 -2.57 10.80 -4.91
N GLU A 123 -1.24 10.93 -4.85
CA GLU A 123 -0.38 10.39 -5.94
C GLU A 123 0.70 9.38 -5.53
N ALA A 124 0.97 9.18 -4.25
CA ALA A 124 1.87 8.14 -3.80
C ALA A 124 1.09 7.15 -2.94
N GLY A 125 0.75 5.99 -3.53
CA GLY A 125 0.19 4.86 -2.79
C GLY A 125 0.92 4.65 -1.46
N ASP A 126 0.18 4.19 -0.46
CA ASP A 126 0.47 4.09 0.98
C ASP A 126 1.80 3.40 1.35
N SER A 127 2.89 3.94 0.84
CA SER A 127 4.24 3.42 0.93
C SER A 127 4.91 4.06 2.12
N LEU A 128 5.34 3.21 3.05
CA LEU A 128 6.23 3.56 4.14
C LEU A 128 7.66 3.20 3.75
N TYR A 129 8.56 4.16 3.91
CA TYR A 129 9.99 3.96 3.77
C TYR A 129 10.57 3.71 5.14
N MET A 130 11.13 2.54 5.37
CA MET A 130 11.73 2.19 6.66
C MET A 130 13.06 1.45 6.47
N PRO A 131 13.98 1.51 7.47
CA PRO A 131 15.22 0.77 7.39
C PRO A 131 14.97 -0.72 7.17
N HIS A 132 15.71 -1.36 6.27
CA HIS A 132 15.54 -2.79 5.96
C HIS A 132 15.67 -3.68 7.21
N ALA A 133 16.60 -3.35 8.11
CA ALA A 133 16.76 -4.07 9.38
C ALA A 133 15.54 -3.95 10.31
N LEU A 134 14.77 -2.86 10.22
CA LEU A 134 13.49 -2.73 10.94
C LEU A 134 12.44 -3.62 10.28
N PHE A 135 12.31 -3.56 8.95
CA PHE A 135 11.38 -4.39 8.20
C PHE A 135 11.59 -5.89 8.48
N GLU A 136 12.82 -6.38 8.40
CA GLU A 136 13.15 -7.79 8.67
C GLU A 136 12.76 -8.23 10.09
N ARG A 137 12.82 -7.32 11.07
CA ARG A 137 12.42 -7.59 12.45
C ARG A 137 10.90 -7.73 12.62
N ILE A 138 10.13 -7.00 11.81
CA ILE A 138 8.68 -6.89 11.97
C ILE A 138 7.88 -7.64 10.91
N ARG A 139 8.48 -8.08 9.78
CA ARG A 139 7.77 -8.69 8.64
C ARG A 139 6.97 -9.95 8.94
N GLY A 140 7.25 -10.64 10.06
CA GLY A 140 6.48 -11.80 10.53
C GLY A 140 5.46 -11.50 11.64
N ARG A 141 5.13 -10.23 11.88
CA ARG A 141 4.21 -9.76 12.93
C ARG A 141 3.06 -8.95 12.30
N PRO A 142 1.94 -8.75 13.00
CA PRO A 142 0.87 -7.84 12.56
C PRO A 142 1.31 -6.38 12.74
N TRP A 143 2.36 -5.95 12.03
CA TRP A 143 2.94 -4.62 12.20
C TRP A 143 2.03 -3.49 11.67
N MET A 144 1.02 -3.82 10.85
CA MET A 144 0.00 -2.87 10.41
C MET A 144 -0.89 -2.40 11.57
N GLU A 145 -1.42 -3.31 12.38
CA GLU A 145 -2.17 -2.98 13.61
C GLU A 145 -1.33 -2.10 14.54
N ARG A 146 -0.02 -2.35 14.58
CA ARG A 146 0.92 -1.55 15.37
C ARG A 146 1.07 -0.13 14.86
N ILE A 147 0.91 0.14 13.57
CA ILE A 147 0.94 1.52 13.07
C ILE A 147 -0.28 2.29 13.57
N GLU A 148 -1.45 1.65 13.58
CA GLU A 148 -2.67 2.25 14.12
C GLU A 148 -2.52 2.53 15.62
N ASP A 149 -1.97 1.59 16.40
CA ASP A 149 -1.60 1.83 17.81
C ASP A 149 -0.71 3.07 17.96
N GLY A 150 0.27 3.24 17.06
CA GLY A 150 1.19 4.38 17.06
C GLY A 150 0.52 5.70 16.72
N TYR A 151 -0.41 5.69 15.77
CA TYR A 151 -1.24 6.84 15.44
C TYR A 151 -2.14 7.23 16.60
N LEU A 152 -2.83 6.27 17.22
CA LEU A 152 -3.66 6.52 18.40
C LEU A 152 -2.82 7.05 19.56
N SER A 153 -1.67 6.44 19.85
CA SER A 153 -0.74 6.90 20.89
C SER A 153 -0.21 8.32 20.63
N PHE A 154 0.01 8.68 19.37
CA PHE A 154 0.39 10.05 19.00
C PHE A 154 -0.76 11.04 19.23
N LEU A 155 -1.98 10.69 18.80
CA LEU A 155 -3.18 11.51 18.97
C LEU A 155 -3.57 11.72 20.44
N THR A 156 -3.32 10.74 21.32
CA THR A 156 -3.54 10.87 22.78
C THR A 156 -2.41 11.58 23.51
N GLY A 157 -1.28 11.83 22.84
CA GLY A 157 -0.10 12.45 23.43
C GLY A 157 0.82 11.50 24.21
N ASP A 158 0.51 10.20 24.25
CA ASP A 158 1.32 9.16 24.91
C ASP A 158 2.63 8.89 24.17
N PHE A 159 2.67 9.18 22.86
CA PHE A 159 3.85 9.04 22.03
C PHE A 159 4.21 10.38 21.37
N ARG A 160 5.50 10.75 21.45
CA ARG A 160 6.06 11.90 20.74
C ARG A 160 7.18 11.46 19.80
N PRO A 161 7.01 11.57 18.47
CA PRO A 161 8.04 11.15 17.53
C PRO A 161 9.26 12.06 17.66
N PRO A 162 10.48 11.50 17.77
CA PRO A 162 11.70 12.31 17.81
C PRO A 162 11.91 13.01 16.48
N LYS A 163 12.38 14.27 16.53
CA LYS A 163 12.76 15.02 15.32
C LYS A 163 13.91 14.28 14.61
N PRO A 164 13.78 13.95 13.31
CA PRO A 164 14.83 13.27 12.57
C PRO A 164 16.08 14.16 12.53
N LYS A 165 17.23 13.60 12.92
CA LYS A 165 18.53 14.29 12.96
C LYS A 165 19.22 14.34 11.60
N GLY A 166 18.48 14.70 10.54
CA GLY A 166 19.01 14.77 9.18
C GLY A 166 18.11 14.09 8.15
N GLN A 167 18.59 14.07 6.90
CA GLN A 167 17.94 13.34 5.82
C GLN A 167 18.01 11.84 6.13
N LEU A 168 16.87 11.14 6.01
CA LEU A 168 16.85 9.69 6.20
C LEU A 168 17.88 9.05 5.25
N PRO A 169 18.75 8.14 5.73
CA PRO A 169 19.72 7.50 4.86
C PRO A 169 19.00 6.81 3.71
N THR A 170 19.34 7.17 2.48
CA THR A 170 18.74 6.59 1.27
C THR A 170 19.21 5.17 1.02
N GLU A 171 20.36 4.79 1.57
CA GLU A 171 20.91 3.44 1.46
C GLU A 171 20.22 2.50 2.46
N ASN A 172 19.75 1.34 1.99
CA ASN A 172 19.08 0.28 2.77
C ASN A 172 17.67 0.59 3.30
N MET A 173 16.86 1.32 2.54
CA MET A 173 15.43 1.47 2.82
C MET A 173 14.60 0.36 2.14
N THR A 174 13.61 -0.16 2.86
CA THR A 174 12.56 -1.02 2.30
C THR A 174 11.29 -0.18 2.15
N VAL A 175 10.67 -0.29 0.97
CA VAL A 175 9.36 0.32 0.69
C VAL A 175 8.30 -0.72 1.00
N VAL A 176 7.37 -0.39 1.89
CA VAL A 176 6.27 -1.28 2.24
C VAL A 176 4.94 -0.58 1.99
N PHE A 177 4.07 -1.23 1.24
CA PHE A 177 2.71 -0.74 1.01
C PHE A 177 1.84 -1.13 2.20
N THR A 178 1.14 -0.14 2.75
CA THR A 178 0.19 -0.27 3.85
C THR A 178 -1.20 0.05 3.35
N ARG A 179 -2.22 -0.37 4.09
CA ARG A 179 -3.59 0.07 3.86
C ARG A 179 -4.10 0.66 5.16
N LEU A 180 -3.65 1.88 5.45
CA LEU A 180 -4.04 2.58 6.67
C LEU A 180 -5.36 3.29 6.43
N ASP A 181 -6.22 3.34 7.45
CA ASP A 181 -7.47 4.12 7.38
C ASP A 181 -7.15 5.58 6.97
N PRO A 182 -7.68 6.07 5.84
CA PRO A 182 -7.47 7.44 5.39
C PRO A 182 -7.91 8.48 6.43
N ARG A 183 -8.96 8.20 7.21
CA ARG A 183 -9.46 9.11 8.25
C ARG A 183 -8.46 9.27 9.37
N LEU A 184 -7.86 8.16 9.81
CA LEU A 184 -6.85 8.19 10.86
C LEU A 184 -5.60 8.94 10.41
N ARG A 185 -5.20 8.78 9.14
CA ARG A 185 -4.08 9.55 8.55
C ARG A 185 -4.34 11.05 8.54
N VAL A 186 -5.54 11.48 8.15
CA VAL A 186 -5.93 12.90 8.17
C VAL A 186 -5.90 13.44 9.59
N ALA A 187 -6.48 12.71 10.56
CA ALA A 187 -6.46 13.10 11.96
C ALA A 187 -5.02 13.27 12.51
N VAL A 188 -4.10 12.36 12.17
CA VAL A 188 -2.69 12.46 12.55
C VAL A 188 -2.02 13.68 11.92
N ALA A 189 -2.30 13.98 10.65
CA ALA A 189 -1.75 15.14 9.98
C ALA A 189 -2.24 16.46 10.59
N ASP A 190 -3.53 16.55 10.89
CA ASP A 190 -4.15 17.73 11.51
C ASP A 190 -3.59 17.95 12.92
N TYR A 191 -3.55 16.90 13.74
CA TYR A 191 -2.98 16.97 15.10
C TYR A 191 -1.48 17.32 15.08
N ALA A 192 -0.70 16.77 14.15
CA ALA A 192 0.71 17.13 14.00
C ALA A 192 0.91 18.61 13.64
N ALA A 193 0.02 19.18 12.83
CA ALA A 193 0.04 20.61 12.50
C ALA A 193 -0.29 21.48 13.72
N GLU A 194 -1.28 21.08 14.53
CA GLU A 194 -1.63 21.76 15.78
C GLU A 194 -0.49 21.71 16.81
N GLN A 195 0.19 20.57 16.94
CA GLN A 195 1.28 20.35 17.88
C GLN A 195 2.65 20.82 17.38
N ALA A 196 2.74 21.40 16.17
CA ALA A 196 4.01 21.72 15.54
C ALA A 196 4.90 22.67 16.37
N ARG A 197 4.27 23.63 17.08
CA ARG A 197 4.98 24.58 17.95
C ARG A 197 5.63 23.86 19.14
N ASP A 198 4.91 22.94 19.77
CA ASP A 198 5.36 22.21 20.96
C ASP A 198 6.40 21.13 20.61
N LEU A 199 6.26 20.51 19.43
CA LEU A 199 7.21 19.53 18.92
C LEU A 199 8.49 20.19 18.37
N GLY A 200 8.41 21.44 17.91
CA GLY A 200 9.51 22.12 17.21
C GLY A 200 9.76 21.60 15.78
N TRP A 201 8.78 20.88 15.23
CA TRP A 201 8.68 20.40 13.84
C TRP A 201 7.28 19.81 13.60
N THR A 202 6.91 19.63 12.34
CA THR A 202 5.61 19.04 11.94
C THR A 202 5.84 17.64 11.37
N PRO A 203 5.67 16.55 12.14
CA PRO A 203 5.81 15.20 11.62
C PRO A 203 4.69 14.88 10.63
N THR A 204 5.04 14.20 9.52
CA THR A 204 4.03 13.61 8.62
C THR A 204 3.50 12.29 9.20
N PRO A 205 2.29 11.82 8.80
CA PRO A 205 1.79 10.52 9.24
C PRO A 205 2.81 9.38 9.01
N LYS A 206 3.49 9.38 7.86
CA LYS A 206 4.53 8.39 7.55
C LYS A 206 5.69 8.43 8.58
N GLN A 207 6.10 9.62 8.98
CA GLN A 207 7.16 9.80 9.99
C GLN A 207 6.70 9.34 11.37
N VAL A 208 5.45 9.61 11.75
CA VAL A 208 4.86 9.09 13.00
C VAL A 208 4.88 7.56 13.02
N ALA A 209 4.40 6.93 11.94
CA ALA A 209 4.35 5.48 11.80
C ALA A 209 5.74 4.83 11.94
N VAL A 210 6.74 5.34 11.19
CA VAL A 210 8.10 4.81 11.23
C VAL A 210 8.74 5.04 12.61
N ALA A 211 8.58 6.23 13.19
CA ALA A 211 9.10 6.54 14.52
C ALA A 211 8.52 5.61 15.59
N TRP A 212 7.22 5.33 15.52
CA TRP A 212 6.57 4.39 16.41
C TRP A 212 7.11 2.97 16.26
N LEU A 213 7.25 2.47 15.02
CA LEU A 213 7.81 1.14 14.78
C LEU A 213 9.25 1.01 15.29
N VAL A 214 10.07 2.05 15.14
CA VAL A 214 11.44 2.08 15.71
C VAL A 214 11.40 2.02 17.24
N ASN A 215 10.46 2.74 17.87
CA ASN A 215 10.31 2.76 19.32
C ASN A 215 9.77 1.42 19.88
N ALA A 216 8.75 0.85 19.24
CA ALA A 216 8.13 -0.41 19.65
C ALA A 216 9.03 -1.62 19.42
N TYR A 217 9.94 -1.53 18.44
CA TYR A 217 10.88 -2.59 18.08
C TYR A 217 12.31 -2.07 18.08
N PRO A 218 12.92 -1.79 19.24
CA PRO A 218 14.29 -1.32 19.32
C PRO A 218 15.25 -2.34 18.69
N PRO A 219 16.41 -1.90 18.16
CA PRO A 219 17.45 -2.83 17.73
C PRO A 219 17.76 -3.77 18.88
N SER A 220 17.76 -5.08 18.60
CA SER A 220 18.28 -6.06 19.55
C SER A 220 19.67 -5.58 19.93
N ALA A 221 19.83 -5.11 21.17
CA ALA A 221 21.12 -4.70 21.70
C ALA A 221 22.04 -5.88 21.38
N GLY A 222 22.96 -5.68 20.44
CA GLY A 222 23.75 -6.77 19.89
C GLY A 222 24.28 -7.55 21.08
N LYS A 223 24.05 -8.87 21.10
CA LYS A 223 24.70 -9.74 22.07
C LYS A 223 26.17 -9.29 22.07
N PRO A 224 26.73 -8.78 23.19
CA PRO A 224 28.11 -8.34 23.19
C PRO A 224 28.91 -9.49 22.62
N ALA A 225 29.68 -9.22 21.56
CA ALA A 225 30.54 -10.22 20.96
C ALA A 225 31.36 -10.80 22.11
N ILE A 226 31.10 -12.07 22.46
CA ILE A 226 31.82 -12.75 23.51
C ILE A 226 33.25 -12.82 22.99
N ALA A 227 34.12 -11.97 23.53
CA ALA A 227 35.53 -11.97 23.20
C ALA A 227 36.05 -13.37 23.58
N SER A 228 36.36 -14.16 22.56
CA SER A 228 37.05 -15.45 22.69
C SER A 228 38.55 -15.22 22.85
#